data_AF-A0AAU9NL65-F1
#
_entry.id   AF-A0AAU9NL65-F1
#
_cell.length_a   1.000
_cell.length_b   1.000
_cell.length_c   1.000
_cell.angle_alpha   90.00
_cell.angle_beta   90.00
_cell.angle_gamma   90.00
#
_symmetry.space_group_name_H-M   'P 1'
#
loop_
_entity.id
_entity.type
_entity.pdbx_description
1 polymer ?
#
loop_
_entity_poly.entity_id
_entity_poly.type
_entity_poly.pdbx_seq_one_letter_code
_entity_poly.pdbx_strand_id
1 'polypeptide(L)'
;MIDYECYKATKDTKLDTEQCTKIASRNKNLGIEDYRFLAKTMVSSGLGEETYGPKSIILGEEEHPKLVDSLSELESVFYDTLDRIFARSKISPSQVDILVCESSCYRSGATLVQDSEEENSHCCEHRSYVSSLVLWERKVHDAL
;
A
#
# COMPACT_ATOMS: atom_id res chain seq x y z
N MET A 1 -9.57 2.65 21.40
CA MET A 1 -9.60 3.07 19.98
C MET A 1 -10.68 4.12 19.85
N ILE A 2 -10.29 5.37 19.57
CA ILE A 2 -11.20 6.54 19.57
C ILE A 2 -11.87 6.71 18.21
N ASP A 3 -11.16 6.43 17.11
CA ASP A 3 -11.66 6.51 15.74
C ASP A 3 -10.83 5.56 14.84
N TYR A 4 -11.29 5.29 13.63
CA TYR A 4 -10.57 4.54 12.59
C TYR A 4 -10.93 5.06 11.19
N GLU A 5 -9.98 5.13 10.26
CA GLU A 5 -10.25 5.47 8.87
C GLU A 5 -9.61 4.43 7.95
N CYS A 6 -10.34 4.02 6.92
CA CYS A 6 -9.84 3.09 5.91
C CYS A 6 -9.65 3.81 4.59
N TYR A 7 -8.47 3.68 4.00
CA TYR A 7 -8.20 4.19 2.67
C TYR A 7 -8.84 3.30 1.60
N LYS A 8 -9.45 3.92 0.60
CA LYS A 8 -9.88 3.28 -0.63
C LYS A 8 -9.16 3.93 -1.79
N ALA A 9 -8.44 3.13 -2.55
CA ALA A 9 -7.70 3.60 -3.71
C ALA A 9 -8.62 4.23 -4.76
N THR A 10 -8.04 5.14 -5.53
CA THR A 10 -8.74 5.93 -6.54
C THR A 10 -9.18 5.06 -7.71
N LYS A 11 -10.18 5.51 -8.47
CA LYS A 11 -10.77 4.69 -9.55
C LYS A 11 -9.80 4.41 -10.71
N ASP A 12 -8.78 5.25 -10.89
CA ASP A 12 -7.71 5.08 -11.88
C ASP A 12 -6.81 3.88 -11.60
N THR A 13 -6.79 3.37 -10.36
CA THR A 13 -6.02 2.17 -9.98
C THR A 13 -6.88 0.92 -9.91
N LYS A 14 -8.15 1.02 -10.30
CA LYS A 14 -9.09 -0.10 -10.30
C LYS A 14 -8.89 -0.97 -11.55
N LEU A 15 -8.87 -2.28 -11.34
CA LEU A 15 -8.62 -3.30 -12.34
C LEU A 15 -9.75 -4.32 -12.35
N ASP A 16 -10.26 -4.64 -13.53
CA ASP A 16 -11.12 -5.80 -13.75
C ASP A 16 -10.30 -7.08 -14.00
N THR A 17 -10.98 -8.22 -14.02
CA THR A 17 -10.38 -9.55 -14.27
C THR A 17 -9.62 -9.61 -15.61
N GLU A 18 -10.12 -8.94 -16.65
CA GLU A 18 -9.49 -8.95 -17.98
C GLU A 18 -8.19 -8.14 -17.98
N GLN A 19 -8.19 -6.97 -17.34
CA GLN A 19 -7.01 -6.12 -17.15
C GLN A 19 -5.94 -6.84 -16.32
N CYS A 20 -6.33 -7.53 -15.24
CA CYS A 20 -5.39 -8.34 -14.44
C CYS A 20 -4.75 -9.44 -15.29
N THR A 21 -5.54 -10.11 -16.12
CA THR A 21 -5.08 -11.18 -17.04
C THR A 21 -4.13 -10.64 -18.10
N LYS A 22 -4.39 -9.43 -18.64
CA LYS A 22 -3.51 -8.71 -19.58
C LYS A 22 -2.20 -8.28 -18.95
N ILE A 23 -2.22 -7.84 -17.70
CA ILE A 23 -1.00 -7.50 -16.95
C ILE A 23 -0.17 -8.77 -16.73
N ALA A 24 -0.80 -9.86 -16.27
CA ALA A 24 -0.11 -11.12 -16.04
C ALA A 24 0.55 -11.68 -17.32
N SER A 25 -0.04 -11.47 -18.50
CA SER A 25 0.51 -11.95 -19.77
C SER A 25 1.67 -11.10 -20.31
N ARG A 26 1.96 -9.92 -19.72
CA ARG A 26 3.16 -9.15 -20.05
C ARG A 26 4.43 -9.87 -19.61
N ASN A 27 4.35 -10.67 -18.54
CA ASN A 27 5.47 -11.44 -18.04
C ASN A 27 5.73 -12.66 -18.94
N LYS A 28 6.80 -12.58 -19.72
CA LYS A 28 7.23 -13.64 -20.65
C LYS A 28 7.98 -14.79 -19.98
N ASN A 29 8.27 -14.68 -18.69
CA ASN A 29 8.98 -15.71 -17.93
C ASN A 29 8.04 -16.78 -17.36
N LEU A 30 6.72 -16.60 -17.48
CA LEU A 30 5.74 -17.56 -17.01
C LEU A 30 5.49 -18.66 -18.05
N GLY A 31 5.66 -19.92 -17.64
CA GLY A 31 5.22 -21.06 -18.44
C GLY A 31 3.69 -21.16 -18.52
N ILE A 32 3.19 -21.97 -19.45
CA ILE A 32 1.74 -22.13 -19.63
C ILE A 32 1.04 -22.70 -18.39
N GLU A 33 1.69 -23.62 -17.68
CA GLU A 33 1.15 -24.19 -16.44
C GLU A 33 1.19 -23.19 -15.28
N ASP A 34 2.22 -22.34 -15.20
CA ASP A 34 2.32 -21.27 -14.21
C ASP A 34 1.23 -20.22 -14.42
N TYR A 35 1.00 -19.85 -15.69
CA TYR A 35 -0.05 -18.91 -16.06
C TYR A 35 -1.43 -19.45 -15.71
N ARG A 36 -1.69 -20.73 -16.00
CA ARG A 36 -2.93 -21.41 -15.63
C ARG A 36 -3.12 -21.46 -14.11
N PHE A 37 -2.05 -21.72 -13.35
CA PHE A 37 -2.09 -21.70 -11.90
C PHE A 37 -2.39 -20.29 -11.35
N LEU A 38 -1.74 -19.26 -11.89
CA LEU A 38 -1.97 -17.87 -11.52
C LEU A 38 -3.41 -17.44 -11.83
N ALA A 39 -3.91 -17.74 -13.03
CA ALA A 39 -5.28 -17.43 -13.44
C ALA A 39 -6.31 -18.13 -12.54
N LYS A 40 -6.10 -19.41 -12.23
CA LYS A 40 -6.96 -20.15 -11.28
C LYS A 40 -6.92 -19.51 -9.90
N THR A 41 -5.73 -19.12 -9.43
CA THR A 41 -5.54 -18.47 -8.13
C THR A 41 -6.29 -17.14 -8.08
N MET A 42 -6.16 -16.30 -9.11
CA MET A 42 -6.88 -15.01 -9.20
C MET A 42 -8.39 -15.20 -9.07
N VAL A 43 -8.99 -16.12 -9.82
CA VAL A 43 -10.46 -16.37 -9.77
C VAL A 43 -10.88 -17.00 -8.43
N SER A 44 -10.04 -17.85 -7.82
CA SER A 44 -10.36 -18.52 -6.55
C SER A 44 -10.06 -17.69 -5.29
N SER A 45 -9.40 -16.54 -5.43
CA SER A 45 -8.92 -15.72 -4.31
C SER A 45 -10.02 -14.97 -3.54
N GLY A 46 -11.23 -14.87 -4.09
CA GLY A 46 -12.32 -14.12 -3.48
C GLY A 46 -12.20 -12.59 -3.60
N LEU A 47 -11.31 -12.08 -4.47
CA LEU A 47 -11.14 -10.64 -4.71
C LEU A 47 -12.34 -9.98 -5.41
N GLY A 48 -13.26 -10.77 -5.98
CA GLY A 48 -14.39 -10.28 -6.78
C GLY A 48 -13.98 -9.94 -8.22
N GLU A 49 -14.88 -9.26 -8.94
CA GLU A 49 -14.68 -8.90 -10.36
C GLU A 49 -13.77 -7.70 -10.57
N GLU A 50 -13.56 -6.90 -9.53
CA GLU A 50 -12.75 -5.69 -9.58
C GLU A 50 -11.88 -5.57 -8.33
N THR A 51 -10.60 -5.26 -8.53
CA THR A 51 -9.62 -5.05 -7.47
C THR A 51 -8.83 -3.74 -7.73
N TYR A 52 -7.85 -3.42 -6.89
CA TYR A 52 -6.94 -2.29 -7.09
C TYR A 52 -5.51 -2.78 -7.20
N GLY A 53 -4.71 -2.13 -8.06
CA GLY A 53 -3.30 -2.45 -8.26
C GLY A 53 -2.39 -1.21 -8.17
N PRO A 54 -1.10 -1.39 -7.84
CA PRO A 54 -0.11 -0.30 -7.87
C PRO A 54 0.00 0.32 -9.27
N LYS A 55 0.21 1.64 -9.36
CA LYS A 55 0.28 2.32 -10.66
C LYS A 55 1.46 1.83 -11.50
N SER A 56 2.59 1.52 -10.86
CA SER A 56 3.78 0.99 -11.55
C SER A 56 3.44 -0.25 -12.37
N ILE A 57 2.67 -1.19 -11.82
CA ILE A 57 2.23 -2.41 -12.50
C ILE A 57 1.22 -2.10 -13.61
N ILE A 58 0.27 -1.19 -13.34
CA ILE A 58 -0.75 -0.82 -14.34
C ILE A 58 -0.09 -0.20 -15.57
N LEU A 59 0.89 0.68 -15.35
CA LEU A 59 1.61 1.43 -16.38
C LEU A 59 2.66 0.61 -17.15
N GLY A 60 2.98 -0.62 -16.73
CA GLY A 60 3.98 -1.44 -17.41
C GLY A 60 5.41 -1.24 -16.89
N GLU A 61 5.57 -0.61 -15.73
CA GLU A 61 6.87 -0.33 -15.09
C GLU A 61 7.23 -1.39 -14.03
N GLU A 62 6.56 -2.56 -14.02
CA GLU A 62 6.78 -3.63 -13.05
C GLU A 62 8.23 -4.19 -13.02
N GLU A 63 8.97 -4.09 -14.12
CA GLU A 63 10.38 -4.56 -14.20
C GLU A 63 11.35 -3.59 -13.52
N HIS A 64 11.00 -2.30 -13.51
CA HIS A 64 11.84 -1.22 -12.97
C HIS A 64 10.98 -0.21 -12.18
N PRO A 65 10.37 -0.64 -11.05
CA PRO A 65 9.56 0.25 -10.24
C PRO A 65 10.44 1.35 -9.65
N LYS A 66 10.01 2.61 -9.78
CA LYS A 66 10.75 3.74 -9.21
C LYS A 66 10.37 3.91 -7.75
N LEU A 67 11.40 4.06 -6.91
CA LEU A 67 11.21 4.30 -5.48
C LEU A 67 10.34 5.54 -5.19
N VAL A 68 10.56 6.62 -5.96
CA VAL A 68 9.80 7.88 -5.82
C VAL A 68 8.30 7.68 -6.03
N ASP A 69 7.91 6.78 -6.93
CA ASP A 69 6.50 6.52 -7.22
C ASP A 69 5.85 5.77 -6.05
N SER A 70 6.53 4.77 -5.47
CA SER A 70 6.07 4.06 -4.28
C SER A 70 5.97 4.94 -3.04
N LEU A 71 6.92 5.86 -2.85
CA LEU A 71 6.88 6.85 -1.77
C LEU A 71 5.71 7.81 -1.94
N SER A 72 5.50 8.33 -3.15
CA SER A 72 4.39 9.24 -3.44
C SER A 72 3.02 8.57 -3.23
N GLU A 73 2.87 7.31 -3.64
CA GLU A 73 1.66 6.52 -3.38
C GLU A 73 1.42 6.37 -1.87
N LEU A 74 2.46 6.01 -1.12
CA LEU A 74 2.38 5.80 0.33
C LEU A 74 2.04 7.09 1.09
N GLU A 75 2.69 8.20 0.76
CA GLU A 75 2.40 9.52 1.32
C GLU A 75 0.95 9.93 1.04
N SER A 76 0.47 9.74 -0.19
CA SER A 76 -0.91 10.07 -0.54
C SER A 76 -1.92 9.26 0.30
N VAL A 77 -1.64 7.99 0.58
CA VAL A 77 -2.50 7.15 1.43
C VAL A 77 -2.49 7.66 2.87
N PHE A 78 -1.31 7.98 3.41
CA PHE A 78 -1.20 8.46 4.79
C PHE A 78 -1.85 9.81 4.99
N TYR A 79 -1.57 10.78 4.12
CA TYR A 79 -2.16 12.11 4.25
C TYR A 79 -3.69 12.06 4.11
N ASP A 80 -4.24 11.35 3.13
CA ASP A 80 -5.70 11.23 2.97
C ASP A 80 -6.35 10.57 4.20
N THR A 81 -5.74 9.51 4.74
CA THR A 81 -6.30 8.78 5.90
C THR A 81 -6.20 9.62 7.19
N LEU A 82 -5.04 10.24 7.43
CA LEU A 82 -4.78 11.03 8.63
C LEU A 82 -5.61 12.32 8.63
N ASP A 83 -5.71 13.01 7.49
CA ASP A 83 -6.50 14.24 7.40
C ASP A 83 -7.98 13.94 7.68
N ARG A 84 -8.51 12.83 7.16
CA ARG A 84 -9.90 12.40 7.40
C ARG A 84 -10.15 12.03 8.85
N ILE A 85 -9.25 11.26 9.48
CA ILE A 85 -9.44 10.85 10.88
C ILE A 85 -9.30 12.04 11.82
N PHE A 86 -8.37 12.98 11.58
CA PHE A 86 -8.24 14.19 12.40
C PHE A 86 -9.42 15.14 12.19
N ALA A 87 -9.89 15.31 10.95
CA ALA A 87 -11.07 16.12 10.67
C ALA A 87 -12.34 15.57 11.36
N ARG A 88 -12.53 14.24 11.37
CA ARG A 88 -13.70 13.61 12.01
C ARG A 88 -13.60 13.59 13.54
N SER A 89 -12.45 13.19 14.08
CA SER A 89 -12.23 13.10 15.53
C SER A 89 -12.09 14.46 16.20
N LYS A 90 -11.78 15.52 15.44
CA LYS A 90 -11.48 16.88 15.93
C LYS A 90 -10.27 16.94 16.86
N ILE A 91 -9.40 15.93 16.79
CA ILE A 91 -8.13 15.89 17.50
C ILE A 91 -7.09 16.64 16.65
N SER A 92 -6.36 17.57 17.27
CA SER A 92 -5.23 18.21 16.59
C SER A 92 -4.07 17.22 16.47
N PRO A 93 -3.36 17.15 15.33
CA PRO A 93 -2.15 16.35 15.19
C PRO A 93 -1.11 16.64 16.28
N SER A 94 -1.07 17.87 16.80
CA SER A 94 -0.18 18.27 17.90
C SER A 94 -0.48 17.60 19.25
N GLN A 95 -1.62 16.91 19.37
CA GLN A 95 -2.01 16.16 20.58
C GLN A 95 -1.65 14.68 20.47
N VAL A 96 -1.04 14.25 19.37
CA VAL A 96 -0.60 12.86 19.16
C VAL A 96 0.86 12.74 19.57
N ASP A 97 1.11 12.04 20.68
CA ASP A 97 2.48 11.83 21.18
C ASP A 97 3.24 10.75 20.41
N ILE A 98 2.52 9.74 19.90
CA ILE A 98 3.10 8.56 19.26
C ILE A 98 2.29 8.22 18.02
N LEU A 99 2.96 8.13 16.87
CA LEU A 99 2.42 7.60 15.63
C LEU A 99 3.15 6.31 15.27
N VAL A 100 2.40 5.21 15.14
CA VAL A 100 2.93 3.93 14.65
C VAL A 100 2.47 3.74 13.22
N CYS A 101 3.44 3.55 12.31
CA CYS A 101 3.22 3.40 10.88
C CYS A 101 3.90 2.12 10.40
N GLU A 102 3.15 1.28 9.69
CA GLU A 102 3.66 0.05 9.08
C GLU A 102 3.36 0.06 7.58
N SER A 103 4.37 -0.28 6.79
CA SER A 103 4.23 -0.42 5.34
C SER A 103 4.98 -1.65 4.86
N SER A 104 4.30 -2.49 4.08
CA SER A 104 4.90 -3.64 3.38
C SER A 104 5.31 -3.31 1.95
N CYS A 105 4.84 -2.17 1.42
CA CYS A 105 5.09 -1.70 0.05
C CYS A 105 6.46 -1.00 -0.10
N TYR A 106 7.01 -0.53 1.02
CA TYR A 106 8.25 0.21 1.07
C TYR A 106 9.00 -0.18 2.34
N ARG A 107 10.30 -0.43 2.23
CA ARG A 107 11.19 -0.55 3.36
C ARG A 107 11.98 0.74 3.49
N SER A 108 11.53 1.61 4.39
CA SER A 108 12.36 2.72 4.84
C SER A 108 13.48 2.16 5.71
N GLY A 109 14.71 2.16 5.22
CA GLY A 109 15.85 2.33 6.13
C GLY A 109 15.57 3.64 6.85
N ALA A 110 15.47 3.58 8.18
CA ALA A 110 14.91 4.63 9.01
C ALA A 110 15.23 6.07 8.55
N THR A 111 14.23 6.93 8.75
CA THR A 111 14.28 8.42 8.80
C THR A 111 13.53 9.10 7.64
N LEU A 112 12.32 9.61 7.92
CA LEU A 112 11.70 10.69 7.14
C LEU A 112 12.41 12.03 7.45
N VAL A 113 13.73 12.05 7.31
CA VAL A 113 14.58 13.23 7.21
C VAL A 113 15.52 12.90 6.08
N GLN A 114 15.54 13.81 5.11
CA GLN A 114 16.34 13.76 3.88
C GLN A 114 17.66 13.03 4.10
N ASP A 115 17.92 12.01 3.28
CA ASP A 115 19.15 12.00 2.47
C ASP A 115 19.02 10.98 1.33
N SER A 116 19.51 11.42 0.19
CA SER A 116 19.73 10.63 -1.02
C SER A 116 20.68 9.49 -0.72
N GLU A 117 20.24 8.24 -0.86
CA GLU A 117 21.13 7.17 -1.27
C GLU A 117 20.34 6.07 -1.99
N GLU A 118 20.88 5.74 -3.15
CA GLU A 118 20.37 4.84 -4.16
C GLU A 118 20.64 3.41 -3.71
N GLU A 119 19.65 2.77 -3.06
CA GLU A 119 19.73 1.35 -2.76
C GLU A 119 18.66 0.56 -3.50
N ASN A 120 19.16 -0.23 -4.44
CA ASN A 120 18.46 -1.04 -5.41
C ASN A 120 17.57 -2.09 -4.71
N SER A 121 16.31 -1.75 -4.47
CA SER A 121 15.37 -2.63 -3.77
C SER A 121 14.65 -3.55 -4.75
N HIS A 122 15.21 -4.74 -4.95
CA HIS A 122 14.49 -5.90 -5.50
C HIS A 122 13.30 -6.22 -4.56
N CYS A 123 12.11 -5.69 -4.87
CA CYS A 123 10.92 -5.87 -4.04
C CYS A 123 9.75 -6.36 -4.90
N CYS A 124 9.70 -7.67 -5.15
CA CYS A 124 8.54 -8.36 -5.69
C CYS A 124 8.44 -9.77 -5.08
N GLU A 125 8.23 -9.88 -3.77
CA GLU A 125 7.73 -11.12 -3.16
C GLU A 125 6.32 -10.90 -2.59
N HIS A 126 5.33 -11.18 -3.44
CA HIS A 126 4.11 -11.97 -3.18
C HIS A 126 3.42 -11.90 -1.80
N ARG A 127 3.36 -10.73 -1.15
CA ARG A 127 2.49 -10.53 0.03
C ARG A 127 1.37 -9.55 -0.27
N SER A 128 0.15 -10.05 -0.11
CA SER A 128 -1.10 -9.31 -0.21
C SER A 128 -1.04 -7.99 0.56
N TYR A 129 -1.44 -6.92 -0.11
CA TYR A 129 -1.61 -5.59 0.45
C TYR A 129 -2.67 -5.63 1.55
N VAL A 130 -2.23 -5.68 2.80
CA VAL A 130 -3.07 -5.39 3.96
C VAL A 130 -2.33 -4.34 4.77
N SER A 131 -2.51 -3.07 4.41
CA SER A 131 -2.09 -1.97 5.29
C SER A 131 -3.12 -1.89 6.43
N SER A 132 -2.77 -2.45 7.58
CA SER A 132 -3.56 -2.32 8.80
C SER A 132 -2.88 -1.29 9.71
N LEU A 133 -3.37 -0.05 9.68
CA LEU A 133 -2.97 0.98 10.62
C LEU A 133 -3.66 0.70 11.98
N VAL A 134 -2.91 0.25 12.99
CA VAL A 134 -3.41 0.05 14.35
C VAL A 134 -2.90 1.19 15.24
N LEU A 135 -3.74 2.18 15.52
CA LEU A 135 -3.50 3.22 16.52
C LEU A 135 -3.79 2.67 17.93
N TRP A 136 -2.77 2.61 18.80
CA TRP A 136 -2.94 2.26 20.21
C TRP A 136 -2.66 3.47 21.11
N GLU A 137 -3.61 3.82 21.98
CA GLU A 137 -3.41 4.78 23.08
C GLU A 137 -2.83 4.07 24.30
N ARG A 138 -1.90 4.74 25.00
CA ARG A 138 -1.80 4.59 26.45
C ARG A 138 -1.64 5.96 27.10
N LYS A 139 -2.65 6.37 27.88
CA LYS A 139 -2.52 7.37 28.94
C LYS A 139 -1.34 7.00 29.84
N VAL A 140 -0.33 7.85 29.92
CA VAL A 140 0.70 7.76 30.96
C VAL A 140 0.56 8.97 31.88
N HIS A 141 -0.06 8.68 33.03
CA HIS A 141 0.09 9.34 34.33
C HIS A 141 -0.03 10.87 34.40
N ASP A 142 -1.17 11.32 34.91
CA ASP A 142 -1.19 12.45 35.83
C ASP A 142 -0.21 12.16 36.98
N ALA A 143 0.81 13.01 37.07
CA ALA A 143 1.69 13.13 38.22
C ALA A 143 0.91 13.74 39.40
N LEU A 144 1.35 13.38 40.61
CA LEU A 144 0.93 13.90 41.91
C LEU A 144 0.65 15.41 41.95
#